data_AF-A0A924CQJ6-F1
#
_entry.id   AF-A0A924CQJ6-F1
#
_cell.length_a   1.000
_cell.length_b   1.000
_cell.length_c   1.000
_cell.angle_alpha   90.00
_cell.angle_beta   90.00
_cell.angle_gamma   90.00
#
_symmetry.space_group_name_H-M   'P 1'
#
loop_
_entity.id
_entity.type
_entity.pdbx_description
1 polymer ?
#
loop_
_entity_poly.entity_id
_entity_poly.type
_entity_poly.pdbx_seq_one_letter_code
_entity_poly.pdbx_strand_id
1 'polypeptide(L)'
;MGTLTGVGVSHQRNAVKAAQEAVKKAFLAAGTEAPDFVLLFASLGYNPEKLLPSVRQATGNCPLVGCSGQGVIVQGEADESSFLVMAVFRSALSTKSRVRQTT
;
A
#
# COMPACT_ATOMS: atom_id res chain seq x y z
N MET A 1 -5.40 17.16 14.20
CA MET A 1 -4.43 16.84 13.13
C MET A 1 -4.35 15.33 13.08
N GLY A 2 -4.79 14.69 11.99
CA GLY A 2 -4.90 13.23 11.92
C GLY A 2 -4.33 12.71 10.61
N THR A 3 -3.50 11.67 10.69
CA THR A 3 -3.10 10.84 9.55
C THR A 3 -4.04 9.65 9.48
N LEU A 4 -4.71 9.48 8.35
CA LEU A 4 -5.49 8.28 8.07
C LEU A 4 -4.49 7.22 7.58
N THR A 5 -4.43 6.10 8.29
CA THR A 5 -3.50 5.01 7.99
C THR A 5 -4.24 3.70 8.03
N GLY A 6 -3.93 2.81 7.10
CA GLY A 6 -4.51 1.48 7.06
C GLY A 6 -3.50 0.46 6.55
N VAL A 7 -3.57 -0.74 7.11
CA VAL A 7 -2.72 -1.87 6.71
C VAL A 7 -3.61 -2.97 6.15
N GLY A 8 -3.19 -3.56 5.04
CA GLY A 8 -3.85 -4.68 4.39
C GLY A 8 -2.85 -5.78 4.06
N VAL A 9 -3.26 -7.01 4.29
CA VAL A 9 -2.45 -8.21 4.05
C VAL A 9 -3.17 -9.15 3.09
N SER A 10 -2.42 -9.76 2.18
CA SER A 10 -2.92 -10.83 1.32
C SER A 10 -2.00 -12.04 1.35
N HIS A 11 -2.63 -13.21 1.37
CA HIS A 11 -1.98 -14.51 1.36
C HIS A 11 -2.03 -15.19 -0.02
N GLN A 12 -2.44 -14.46 -1.04
CA GLN A 12 -2.75 -15.03 -2.34
C GLN A 12 -1.50 -15.25 -3.18
N ARG A 13 -1.25 -16.50 -3.63
CA ARG A 13 -0.08 -16.84 -4.47
C ARG A 13 0.04 -16.03 -5.77
N ASN A 14 -1.06 -15.51 -6.30
CA ASN A 14 -1.04 -14.70 -7.51
C ASN A 14 -0.77 -13.23 -7.16
N ALA A 15 0.37 -12.71 -7.61
CA ALA A 15 0.82 -11.34 -7.38
C ALA A 15 -0.25 -10.27 -7.63
N VAL A 16 -1.01 -10.38 -8.74
CA VAL A 16 -2.00 -9.37 -9.12
C VAL A 16 -3.18 -9.38 -8.14
N LYS A 17 -3.67 -10.59 -7.81
CA LYS A 17 -4.78 -10.73 -6.84
C LYS A 17 -4.33 -10.32 -5.43
N ALA A 18 -3.08 -10.64 -5.06
CA ALA A 18 -2.52 -10.27 -3.78
C ALA A 18 -2.43 -8.75 -3.59
N ALA A 19 -1.93 -8.05 -4.62
CA ALA A 19 -1.89 -6.60 -4.64
C ALA A 19 -3.29 -6.00 -4.47
N GLN A 20 -4.26 -6.44 -5.27
CA GLN A 20 -5.63 -5.91 -5.23
C GLN A 20 -6.30 -6.14 -3.86
N GLU A 21 -6.13 -7.33 -3.28
CA GLU A 21 -6.70 -7.65 -1.98
C GLU A 21 -6.04 -6.83 -0.85
N ALA A 22 -4.71 -6.72 -0.84
CA ALA A 22 -3.98 -5.95 0.16
C ALA A 22 -4.34 -4.47 0.09
N VAL A 23 -4.39 -3.88 -1.10
CA VAL A 23 -4.80 -2.47 -1.31
C VAL A 23 -6.23 -2.26 -0.81
N LYS A 24 -7.16 -3.15 -1.17
CA LYS A 24 -8.56 -3.04 -0.78
C LYS A 24 -8.72 -3.09 0.75
N LYS A 25 -8.04 -4.02 1.42
CA LYS A 25 -8.05 -4.10 2.90
C LYS A 25 -7.42 -2.86 3.53
N ALA A 26 -6.33 -2.36 2.97
CA ALA A 26 -5.65 -1.17 3.47
C ALA A 26 -6.54 0.08 3.35
N PHE A 27 -7.27 0.24 2.23
CA PHE A 27 -8.24 1.33 2.03
C PHE A 27 -9.42 1.25 2.98
N LEU A 28 -9.96 0.05 3.21
CA LEU A 28 -11.03 -0.16 4.19
C LEU A 28 -10.57 0.18 5.61
N ALA A 29 -9.36 -0.24 5.99
CA ALA A 29 -8.78 0.06 7.30
C ALA A 29 -8.49 1.57 7.48
N ALA A 30 -8.02 2.25 6.43
CA ALA A 30 -7.75 3.68 6.46
C ALA A 30 -9.01 4.56 6.34
N GLY A 31 -10.13 4.00 5.86
CA GLY A 31 -11.33 4.77 5.50
C GLY A 31 -11.09 5.73 4.34
N THR A 32 -10.21 5.38 3.39
CA THR A 32 -9.87 6.25 2.26
C THR A 32 -9.48 5.47 1.01
N GLU A 33 -9.76 6.03 -0.17
CA GLU A 33 -9.44 5.41 -1.47
C GLU A 33 -8.32 6.16 -2.22
N ALA A 34 -7.83 7.28 -1.68
CA ALA A 34 -6.83 8.11 -2.34
C ALA A 34 -5.64 8.37 -1.41
N PRO A 35 -4.67 7.44 -1.30
CA PRO A 35 -3.50 7.61 -0.44
C PRO A 35 -2.53 8.65 -1.02
N ASP A 36 -1.85 9.38 -0.14
CA ASP A 36 -0.76 10.28 -0.53
C ASP A 36 0.57 9.53 -0.61
N PHE A 37 0.69 8.42 0.12
CA PHE A 37 1.90 7.62 0.21
C PHE A 37 1.58 6.14 0.47
N VAL A 38 2.39 5.26 -0.11
CA VAL A 38 2.28 3.80 0.04
C VAL A 38 3.59 3.21 0.52
N LEU A 39 3.49 2.35 1.53
CA LEU A 39 4.57 1.48 1.98
C LEU A 39 4.23 0.02 1.66
N LEU A 40 5.06 -0.63 0.84
CA LEU A 40 4.86 -2.00 0.38
C LEU A 40 5.93 -2.94 0.93
N PHE A 41 5.51 -4.06 1.49
CA PHE A 41 6.36 -5.18 1.86
C PHE A 41 5.93 -6.42 1.07
N ALA A 42 6.81 -6.96 0.24
CA ALA A 42 6.50 -8.11 -0.59
C ALA A 42 7.48 -9.26 -0.34
N SER A 43 6.98 -10.46 -0.11
CA SER A 43 7.85 -11.64 0.01
C SER A 43 8.49 -12.02 -1.32
N LEU A 44 9.64 -12.68 -1.27
CA LEU A 44 10.45 -13.09 -2.43
C LEU A 44 9.73 -14.04 -3.40
N GLY A 45 8.58 -14.60 -3.00
CA GLY A 45 7.78 -15.49 -3.85
C GLY A 45 6.99 -14.80 -4.98
N TYR A 46 6.96 -13.48 -5.05
CA TYR A 46 6.21 -12.73 -6.08
C TYR A 46 7.13 -12.23 -7.19
N ASN A 47 6.64 -12.27 -8.44
CA ASN A 47 7.32 -11.59 -9.54
C ASN A 47 7.11 -10.06 -9.42
N PRO A 48 8.16 -9.28 -9.12
CA PRO A 48 8.04 -7.84 -8.90
C PRO A 48 7.55 -7.08 -10.14
N GLU A 49 7.86 -7.55 -11.35
CA GLU A 49 7.42 -6.93 -12.61
C GLU A 49 5.90 -6.99 -12.80
N LYS A 50 5.23 -7.98 -12.21
CA LYS A 50 3.76 -8.08 -12.22
C LYS A 50 3.14 -7.39 -11.02
N LEU A 51 3.83 -7.42 -9.89
CA LEU A 51 3.33 -6.92 -8.62
C LEU A 51 3.30 -5.39 -8.57
N LEU A 52 4.43 -4.73 -8.86
CA LEU A 52 4.55 -3.28 -8.72
C LEU A 52 3.58 -2.50 -9.62
N PRO A 53 3.37 -2.86 -10.90
CA PRO A 53 2.36 -2.20 -11.73
C PRO A 53 0.94 -2.39 -11.18
N SER A 54 0.63 -3.59 -10.66
CA SER A 54 -0.69 -3.90 -10.11
C SER A 54 -0.98 -3.06 -8.86
N VAL A 55 0.00 -2.91 -7.97
CA VAL A 55 -0.11 -2.07 -6.77
C VAL A 55 -0.28 -0.60 -7.18
N ARG A 56 0.59 -0.09 -8.07
CA ARG A 56 0.53 1.29 -8.54
C ARG A 56 -0.80 1.63 -9.22
N GLN A 57 -1.33 0.72 -10.03
CA GLN A 57 -2.63 0.90 -10.68
C GLN A 57 -3.76 0.96 -9.63
N ALA A 58 -3.71 0.09 -8.63
CA ALA A 58 -4.71 0.05 -7.57
C ALA A 58 -4.65 1.26 -6.61
N THR A 59 -3.48 1.92 -6.49
CA THR A 59 -3.31 3.12 -5.65
C THR A 59 -3.24 4.44 -6.38
N GLY A 60 -3.53 4.46 -7.68
CA GLY A 60 -3.55 5.70 -8.46
C GLY A 60 -2.18 6.33 -8.69
N ASN A 61 -1.13 5.52 -8.83
CA ASN A 61 0.27 5.94 -9.06
C ASN A 61 0.85 6.87 -7.98
N CYS A 62 0.35 6.81 -6.75
CA CYS A 62 0.96 7.52 -5.63
C CYS A 62 2.43 7.08 -5.41
N PRO A 63 3.26 7.94 -4.78
CA PRO A 63 4.61 7.56 -4.36
C PRO A 63 4.60 6.25 -3.57
N LEU A 64 5.42 5.30 -4.03
CA LEU A 64 5.53 3.96 -3.45
C LEU A 64 6.96 3.73 -3.00
N VAL A 65 7.13 3.39 -1.73
CA VAL A 65 8.39 2.94 -1.14
C VAL A 65 8.15 1.55 -0.56
N GLY A 66 9.17 0.71 -0.56
CA GLY A 66 9.02 -0.64 -0.04
C GLY A 66 10.31 -1.44 -0.03
N CYS A 67 10.24 -2.63 0.52
CA CYS A 67 11.30 -3.62 0.46
C CYS A 67 10.74 -5.03 0.30
N SER A 68 11.61 -5.95 -0.09
CA SER A 68 11.33 -7.38 0.00
C SER A 68 11.81 -7.94 1.33
N GLY A 69 11.10 -8.92 1.87
CA GLY A 69 11.42 -9.56 3.14
C GLY A 69 11.04 -11.04 3.14
N GLN A 70 11.73 -11.85 3.95
CA GLN A 70 11.42 -13.27 4.08
C GLN A 70 10.21 -13.52 5.01
N GLY A 71 10.04 -12.67 6.02
CA GLY A 71 8.85 -12.65 6.87
C GLY A 71 8.35 -11.23 7.08
N VAL A 72 7.07 -11.09 7.37
CA VAL A 72 6.43 -9.80 7.66
C VAL A 72 5.64 -9.90 8.95
N ILE A 73 5.84 -8.91 9.83
CA ILE A 73 5.08 -8.78 11.07
C ILE A 73 4.09 -7.63 10.89
N VAL A 74 2.83 -7.91 11.11
CA VAL A 74 1.73 -6.92 11.12
C VAL A 74 1.00 -6.97 12.45
N GLN A 75 0.05 -6.06 12.63
CA GLN A 75 -0.74 -6.04 13.86
C GLN A 75 -1.56 -7.32 13.98
N GLY A 76 -1.25 -8.13 15.01
CA GLY A 76 -1.97 -9.36 15.33
C GLY A 76 -1.52 -10.61 14.56
N GLU A 77 -0.53 -10.51 13.67
CA GLU A 77 -0.05 -11.63 12.87
C GLU A 77 1.44 -11.47 12.54
N ALA A 78 2.20 -12.55 12.69
CA ALA A 78 3.59 -12.65 12.28
C ALA A 78 3.72 -13.84 11.35
N ASP A 79 4.15 -13.60 10.12
CA ASP A 79 4.11 -14.63 9.10
C ASP A 79 5.39 -14.67 8.24
N GLU A 80 5.96 -15.87 8.11
CA GLU A 80 7.20 -16.15 7.38
C GLU A 80 6.94 -16.77 5.99
N SER A 81 5.69 -16.89 5.57
CA SER A 81 5.37 -17.44 4.24
C SER A 81 5.46 -16.39 3.12
N SER A 82 5.27 -16.86 1.87
CA SER A 82 5.23 -16.03 0.66
C SER A 82 4.02 -15.07 0.63
N PHE A 83 4.06 -14.00 1.42
CA PHE A 83 2.96 -13.07 1.62
C PHE A 83 3.26 -11.64 1.20
N LEU A 84 2.17 -10.88 1.02
CA LEU A 84 2.21 -9.49 0.63
C LEU A 84 1.49 -8.64 1.65
N VAL A 85 2.19 -7.61 2.13
CA VAL A 85 1.67 -6.65 3.10
C VAL A 85 1.81 -5.25 2.52
N MET A 86 0.76 -4.46 2.66
CA MET A 86 0.74 -3.11 2.16
C MET A 86 0.11 -2.17 3.19
N ALA A 87 0.80 -1.07 3.46
CA ALA A 87 0.29 0.01 4.27
C ALA A 87 0.05 1.24 3.39
N VAL A 88 -1.11 1.85 3.57
CA VAL A 88 -1.52 3.08 2.88
C VAL A 88 -1.61 4.20 3.90
N PHE A 89 -1.14 5.37 3.49
CA PHE A 89 -1.11 6.56 4.31
C PHE A 89 -1.78 7.70 3.57
N ARG A 90 -2.61 8.45 4.28
CA ARG A 90 -3.17 9.70 3.79
C ARG A 90 -3.15 10.75 4.88
N SER A 91 -2.70 11.94 4.53
CA SER A 91 -2.88 13.12 5.36
C SER A 91 -4.33 13.58 5.26
N ALA A 92 -5.00 13.82 6.40
CA ALA A 92 -6.35 14.41 6.38
C ALA A 92 -6.38 15.85 5.83
N LEU A 93 -5.22 16.47 5.57
CA LEU A 93 -5.12 17.75 4.87
C LEU A 93 -5.08 17.54 3.35
N SER A 94 -6.25 17.28 2.76
CA SER A 94 -6.48 17.57 1.35
C SER A 94 -7.18 18.93 1.21
N THR A 95 -6.52 20.00 1.63
CA THR A 95 -6.85 21.35 1.12
C THR A 95 -6.13 21.57 -0.19
N LYS A 96 -6.88 21.48 -1.29
CA LYS A 96 -6.60 22.27 -2.49
C LYS A 96 -6.54 23.75 -2.08
N SER A 97 -5.38 24.27 -1.69
CA SER A 97 -5.17 25.70 -1.39
C SER A 97 -3.69 26.04 -1.21
N ARG A 98 -3.02 26.39 -2.31
CA ARG A 98 -2.02 27.48 -2.46
C ARG A 98 -1.47 27.40 -3.89
N VAL A 99 -2.15 28.03 -4.83
CA VAL A 99 -1.94 29.43 -5.26
C VAL A 99 -0.61 29.58 -6.00
N ARG A 100 -0.76 29.89 -7.29
CA ARG A 100 0.24 30.45 -8.19
C ARG A 100 1.15 31.47 -7.49
N GLN A 101 2.45 31.34 -7.65
CA GLN A 101 3.40 32.47 -7.77
C GLN A 101 4.36 32.04 -8.88
N THR A 102 4.23 32.45 -10.15
CA THR A 102 4.64 33.75 -10.71
C THR A 102 5.85 34.35 -10.00
N THR A 103 7.04 34.13 -10.54
CA THR A 103 7.90 35.20 -11.09
C THR A 103 8.73 34.60 -12.21
#